data_AF-A0A9D1W547-F1
#
_entry.id   AF-A0A9D1W547-F1
#
_cell.length_a   1.000
_cell.length_b   1.000
_cell.length_c   1.000
_cell.angle_alpha   90.00
_cell.angle_beta   90.00
_cell.angle_gamma   90.00
#
_symmetry.space_group_name_H-M   'P 1'
#
loop_
_entity.id
_entity.type
_entity.pdbx_description
1 polymer ?
#
loop_
_entity_poly.entity_id
_entity_poly.type
_entity_poly.pdbx_seq_one_letter_code
_entity_poly.pdbx_strand_id
1 'polypeptide(L)'
;GIHDLLLKNVLSSMLDDITGQLIITTHNTYLLESVNVKSVYVITVDYMGNKTVKCLDEYPRIQGSNNPRIMYLKGLFGGVPIVDSLDYDLIISEFKRKGAML
;
A
#
# COMPACT_ATOMS: atom_id res chain seq x y z
N GLY A 1 -8.35 -2.30 -10.18
CA GLY A 1 -8.59 -2.47 -11.62
C GLY A 1 -8.37 -3.92 -12.03
N ILE A 2 -8.61 -4.27 -13.30
CA ILE A 2 -8.39 -5.64 -13.84
C ILE A 2 -6.98 -6.17 -13.52
N HIS A 3 -5.97 -5.27 -13.49
CA HIS A 3 -4.60 -5.60 -13.12
C HIS A 3 -4.44 -6.20 -11.71
N ASP A 4 -5.21 -5.75 -10.72
CA ASP A 4 -5.06 -6.20 -9.33
C ASP A 4 -5.63 -7.61 -9.14
N LEU A 5 -6.72 -7.92 -9.85
CA LEU A 5 -7.36 -9.23 -9.85
C LEU A 5 -6.48 -10.27 -10.57
N LEU A 6 -5.86 -9.89 -11.69
CA LEU A 6 -4.90 -10.72 -12.41
C LEU A 6 -3.69 -11.06 -11.54
N LEU A 7 -3.11 -10.07 -10.86
CA LEU A 7 -1.96 -10.29 -9.97
C LEU A 7 -2.30 -11.29 -8.85
N LYS A 8 -3.47 -11.14 -8.23
CA LYS A 8 -3.97 -12.07 -7.22
C LYS A 8 -4.11 -13.49 -7.78
N ASN A 9 -4.74 -13.64 -8.94
CA ASN A 9 -4.99 -14.96 -9.54
C ASN A 9 -3.68 -15.66 -9.94
N VAL A 10 -2.73 -14.93 -10.52
CA VAL A 10 -1.41 -15.47 -10.86
C VAL A 10 -0.69 -15.93 -9.60
N LEU A 11 -0.63 -15.08 -8.57
CA LEU A 11 0.04 -15.46 -7.32
C LEU A 11 -0.62 -16.63 -6.62
N SER A 12 -1.96 -16.67 -6.55
CA SER A 12 -2.67 -17.82 -6.00
C SER A 12 -2.35 -19.11 -6.75
N SER A 13 -2.31 -19.08 -8.09
CA SER A 13 -1.94 -20.27 -8.88
C SER A 13 -0.49 -20.71 -8.69
N MET A 14 0.43 -19.78 -8.41
CA MET A 14 1.85 -20.11 -8.19
C MET A 14 2.12 -20.60 -6.77
N LEU A 15 1.35 -20.15 -5.78
CA LEU A 15 1.57 -20.50 -4.37
C LEU A 15 1.40 -22.00 -4.10
N ASP A 16 0.54 -22.68 -4.85
CA ASP A 16 0.28 -24.12 -4.66
C ASP A 16 1.45 -25.00 -5.16
N ASP A 17 2.22 -24.52 -6.14
CA ASP A 17 3.31 -25.27 -6.80
C ASP A 17 4.72 -24.81 -6.36
N ILE A 18 4.82 -23.73 -5.59
CA ILE A 18 6.09 -23.18 -5.13
C ILE A 18 6.71 -24.08 -4.05
N THR A 19 7.89 -24.59 -4.35
CA THR A 19 8.71 -25.40 -3.42
C THR A 19 9.77 -24.59 -2.68
N GLY A 20 9.91 -23.30 -3.02
CA GLY A 20 10.91 -22.37 -2.46
C GLY A 20 10.30 -21.15 -1.78
N GLN A 21 11.12 -20.12 -1.54
CA GLN A 21 10.65 -18.85 -0.99
C GLN A 21 10.43 -17.83 -2.12
N LEU A 22 9.22 -17.29 -2.21
CA LEU A 22 8.88 -16.19 -3.10
C LEU A 22 8.77 -14.89 -2.29
N ILE A 23 9.64 -13.92 -2.61
CA ILE A 23 9.62 -12.58 -2.02
C ILE A 23 9.20 -11.58 -3.10
N ILE A 24 8.19 -10.79 -2.82
CA ILE A 24 7.64 -9.79 -3.74
C ILE A 24 7.61 -8.44 -3.04
N THR A 25 7.99 -7.39 -3.75
CA THR A 25 7.76 -6.01 -3.33
C THR A 25 6.68 -5.41 -4.23
N THR A 26 5.73 -4.69 -3.64
CA THR A 26 4.61 -4.12 -4.39
C THR A 26 4.11 -2.85 -3.71
N HIS A 27 3.62 -1.91 -4.51
CA HIS A 27 2.81 -0.80 -4.05
C HIS A 27 1.31 -1.13 -4.06
N ASN A 28 0.93 -2.30 -4.57
CA ASN A 28 -0.45 -2.75 -4.64
C ASN A 28 -0.92 -3.30 -3.29
N THR A 29 -1.80 -2.55 -2.63
CA THR A 29 -2.33 -2.91 -1.32
C THR A 29 -3.37 -4.04 -1.36
N TYR A 30 -3.84 -4.45 -2.54
CA TYR A 30 -4.87 -5.49 -2.68
C TYR A 30 -4.39 -6.86 -2.17
N LEU A 31 -3.09 -7.14 -2.27
CA LEU A 31 -2.53 -8.40 -1.78
C LEU A 31 -2.65 -8.57 -0.27
N LEU A 32 -2.69 -7.48 0.49
CA LEU A 32 -2.86 -7.50 1.95
C LEU A 32 -4.17 -8.17 2.41
N GLU A 33 -5.15 -8.33 1.51
CA GLU A 33 -6.39 -9.04 1.79
C GLU A 33 -6.27 -10.58 1.66
N SER A 34 -5.24 -11.05 0.97
CA SER A 34 -5.07 -12.47 0.60
C SER A 34 -3.82 -13.14 1.17
N VAL A 35 -2.81 -12.38 1.63
CA VAL A 35 -1.61 -12.95 2.25
C VAL A 35 -1.71 -13.00 3.77
N ASN A 36 -1.07 -14.02 4.35
CA ASN A 36 -0.91 -14.14 5.79
C ASN A 36 -0.09 -12.96 6.34
N VAL A 37 -0.60 -12.27 7.35
CA VAL A 37 0.04 -11.09 7.97
C VAL A 37 1.44 -11.38 8.53
N LYS A 38 1.75 -12.63 8.87
CA LYS A 38 3.10 -13.07 9.28
C LYS A 38 4.12 -13.06 8.15
N SER A 39 3.67 -12.96 6.91
CA SER A 39 4.50 -12.95 5.71
C SER A 39 4.52 -11.59 5.03
N VAL A 40 3.94 -10.56 5.65
CA VAL A 40 3.89 -9.20 5.11
C VAL A 40 4.78 -8.29 5.95
N TYR A 41 5.60 -7.50 5.24
CA TYR A 41 6.49 -6.52 5.84
C TYR A 41 6.24 -5.14 5.24
N VAL A 42 6.18 -4.11 6.08
CA VAL A 42 6.14 -2.71 5.63
C VAL A 42 7.51 -2.10 5.80
N ILE A 43 7.99 -1.48 4.72
CA ILE A 43 9.18 -0.64 4.74
C ILE A 43 8.71 0.80 4.95
N THR A 44 9.14 1.42 6.04
CA THR A 44 8.84 2.82 6.35
C THR A 44 10.12 3.64 6.43
N VAL A 45 10.01 4.94 6.16
CA VAL A 45 11.11 5.90 6.27
C VAL A 45 10.67 7.02 7.20
N ASP A 46 11.47 7.34 8.22
CA ASP A 46 11.19 8.45 9.12
C ASP A 46 11.61 9.81 8.51
N TYR A 47 11.32 10.90 9.23
CA TYR A 47 11.64 12.27 8.81
C TYR A 47 13.15 12.55 8.70
N MET A 48 13.99 11.72 9.32
CA MET A 48 15.46 11.79 9.25
C MET A 48 16.01 10.91 8.13
N GLY A 49 15.16 10.19 7.40
CA GLY A 49 15.55 9.29 6.32
C GLY A 49 15.92 7.88 6.78
N ASN A 50 15.75 7.55 8.07
CA ASN A 50 16.05 6.21 8.56
C ASN A 50 14.97 5.23 8.10
N LYS A 51 15.40 4.11 7.53
CA LYS A 51 14.50 3.07 7.03
C LYS A 51 14.30 2.01 8.10
N THR A 52 13.06 1.59 8.31
CA THR A 52 12.72 0.45 9.16
C THR A 52 11.84 -0.54 8.41
N VAL A 53 12.00 -1.82 8.73
CA VAL A 53 11.18 -2.91 8.19
C VAL A 53 10.44 -3.54 9.36
N LYS A 54 9.12 -3.63 9.27
CA LYS A 54 8.27 -4.18 10.34
C LYS A 54 7.33 -5.23 9.80
N CYS A 55 7.23 -6.37 10.46
CA CYS A 55 6.22 -7.39 10.15
C CYS A 55 4.84 -6.89 10.56
N LEU A 56 3.80 -7.21 9.78
CA LEU A 56 2.43 -6.86 10.19
C LEU A 56 1.99 -7.59 11.46
N ASP A 57 2.55 -8.77 11.77
CA ASP A 57 2.21 -9.50 12.99
C ASP A 57 2.63 -8.78 14.28
N GLU A 58 3.64 -7.91 14.20
CA GLU A 58 4.14 -7.12 15.34
C GLU A 58 3.15 -6.05 15.79
N TYR A 59 2.09 -5.77 15.01
CA TYR A 59 1.08 -4.77 15.33
C TYR A 59 -0.05 -5.38 16.18
N PRO A 60 -0.15 -5.02 17.47
CA PRO A 60 -1.29 -5.44 18.28
C PRO A 60 -2.57 -4.83 17.71
N ARG A 61 -3.64 -5.65 17.57
CA ARG A 61 -4.98 -5.34 17.01
C ARG A 61 -5.27 -5.79 15.58
N ILE A 62 -4.43 -6.61 14.94
CA ILE A 62 -4.90 -7.46 13.83
C ILE A 62 -5.66 -8.67 14.43
N GLN A 63 -6.70 -8.41 15.23
CA GLN A 63 -7.56 -9.44 15.80
C GLN A 63 -8.79 -9.61 14.92
N GLY A 64 -8.85 -10.71 14.17
CA GLY A 64 -10.04 -11.37 13.60
C GLY A 64 -10.96 -10.63 12.61
N SER A 65 -11.14 -9.31 12.74
CA SER A 65 -12.16 -8.53 12.01
C SER A 65 -11.62 -7.30 11.28
N ASN A 66 -10.33 -6.95 11.47
CA ASN A 66 -9.73 -5.81 10.79
C ASN A 66 -9.04 -6.25 9.50
N ASN A 67 -9.52 -5.72 8.37
CA ASN A 67 -8.88 -5.90 7.07
C ASN A 67 -7.50 -5.18 7.06
N PRO A 68 -6.38 -5.89 6.88
CA PRO A 68 -5.03 -5.30 6.90
C PRO A 68 -4.86 -4.17 5.86
N ARG A 69 -5.50 -4.28 4.68
CA ARG A 69 -5.50 -3.21 3.68
C ARG A 69 -6.15 -1.94 4.20
N ILE A 70 -7.31 -2.06 4.88
CA ILE A 70 -7.98 -0.90 5.49
C ILE A 70 -7.08 -0.26 6.55
N MET A 71 -6.38 -1.07 7.35
CA MET A 71 -5.45 -0.55 8.34
C MET A 71 -4.27 0.20 7.70
N TYR A 72 -3.72 -0.34 6.61
CA TYR A 72 -2.66 0.30 5.82
C TYR A 72 -3.11 1.65 5.26
N LEU A 73 -4.30 1.70 4.65
CA LEU A 73 -4.86 2.93 4.09
C LEU A 73 -5.19 3.98 5.16
N LYS A 74 -5.47 3.55 6.40
CA LYS A 74 -5.63 4.44 7.56
C LYS A 74 -4.30 4.92 8.15
N GLY A 75 -3.16 4.50 7.60
CA GLY A 75 -1.83 4.91 8.05
C GLY A 75 -1.34 4.24 9.34
N LEU A 76 -1.99 3.15 9.78
CA LEU A 76 -1.67 2.47 11.05
C LEU A 76 -0.29 1.81 11.05
N PHE A 77 0.28 1.50 9.89
CA PHE A 77 1.59 0.88 9.78
C PHE A 77 2.74 1.88 9.58
N GLY A 78 2.47 3.18 9.74
CA GLY A 78 3.40 4.26 9.42
C GLY A 78 3.29 4.69 7.95
N GLY A 79 3.86 5.86 7.62
CA GLY A 79 3.72 6.44 6.27
C GLY A 79 2.26 6.69 5.92
N VAL A 80 1.55 7.44 6.78
CA VAL A 80 0.16 7.86 6.53
C VAL A 80 0.10 8.37 5.09
N PRO A 81 -0.77 7.82 4.21
CA PRO A 81 -1.02 8.44 2.93
C PRO A 81 -1.43 9.87 3.26
N ILE A 82 -0.61 10.85 2.88
CA ILE A 82 -0.97 12.24 3.10
C ILE A 82 -2.20 12.42 2.22
N VAL A 83 -3.38 12.32 2.83
CA VAL A 83 -4.62 12.80 2.26
C VAL A 83 -4.50 14.30 2.40
N ASP A 84 -3.60 14.88 1.62
CA ASP A 84 -3.50 16.32 1.53
C ASP A 84 -4.82 16.79 0.92
N SER A 85 -5.36 17.88 1.44
CA SER A 85 -6.54 18.46 0.83
C SER A 85 -6.15 18.86 -0.59
N LEU A 86 -6.81 18.27 -1.58
CA LEU A 86 -6.72 18.76 -2.95
C LEU A 86 -7.26 20.19 -2.96
N ASP A 87 -6.37 21.16 -3.01
CA ASP A 87 -6.73 22.57 -3.19
C ASP A 87 -7.17 22.76 -4.65
N TYR A 88 -8.47 22.63 -4.86
CA TYR A 88 -9.08 22.80 -6.17
C TYR A 88 -8.85 24.21 -6.72
N ASP A 89 -8.79 25.23 -5.86
CA ASP A 89 -8.56 26.60 -6.29
C ASP A 89 -7.14 26.77 -6.83
N LEU A 90 -6.15 26.20 -6.16
CA LEU A 90 -4.76 26.14 -6.65
C LEU A 90 -4.68 25.43 -8.01
N ILE A 91 -5.30 24.25 -8.14
CA ILE A 91 -5.29 23.48 -9.38
C ILE A 91 -5.94 24.27 -10.52
N ILE A 92 -7.10 24.88 -10.29
CA ILE A 92 -7.81 25.69 -11.29
C ILE A 92 -6.97 26.93 -11.66
N SER A 93 -6.32 27.59 -10.70
CA SER A 93 -5.47 28.74 -10.95
C SER A 93 -4.29 28.40 -11.86
N GLU A 94 -3.68 27.23 -11.67
CA GLU A 94 -2.57 26.72 -12.48
C GLU A 94 -3.01 26.38 -13.91
N PHE A 95 -4.19 25.77 -14.09
CA PHE A 95 -4.75 25.50 -15.40
C PHE A 95 -5.07 26.79 -16.17
N LYS A 96 -5.66 27.80 -15.50
CA LYS A 96 -5.92 29.12 -16.12
C LYS A 96 -4.62 29.82 -16.50
N ARG A 97 -3.60 29.75 -15.67
CA ARG A 97 -2.28 30.33 -15.94
C ARG A 97 -1.60 29.70 -17.16
N LYS A 98 -1.69 28.38 -17.34
CA LYS A 98 -1.17 27.69 -18.54
C LYS A 98 -2.01 27.92 -19.79
N GLY A 99 -3.33 28.06 -19.66
CA GLY A 99 -4.22 28.38 -20.78
C GLY A 99 -4.08 29.82 -21.30
N ALA A 100 -3.61 30.75 -20.47
CA ALA A 100 -3.35 32.14 -20.85
C ALA A 100 -1.97 32.36 -21.52
N MET A 101 -1.17 31.31 -21.68
CA MET A 101 0.15 31.33 -22.32
C MET A 101 0.12 30.85 -23.79
N LEU A 102 -1.08 30.58 -24.33
CA LEU A 102 -1.36 30.30 -25.74
C LEU A 102 -2.24 31.41 -26.31
#